data_AF-A0A3D4FJP8-F1
#
_entry.id   AF-A0A3D4FJP8-F1
#
_cell.length_a   1.000
_cell.length_b   1.000
_cell.length_c   1.000
_cell.angle_alpha   90.00
_cell.angle_beta   90.00
_cell.angle_gamma   90.00
#
_symmetry.space_group_name_H-M   'P 1'
#
loop_
_entity.id
_entity.type
_entity.pdbx_description
1 polymer ?
#
loop_
_entity_poly.entity_id
_entity_poly.type
_entity_poly.pdbx_seq_one_letter_code
_entity_poly.pdbx_strand_id
1 'polypeptide(L)'
;MLKKLELSERQVRKNKLQPALIFELIKSTVDTLKANRMASHLCEIANVSTYGYYNHLNSRDTRQSKEEHDLKPKEVIVKAIKYKNKPKGSRQVKMIVENVFGIIMNRKCIQRIMRKYGVKCKVRKANPYRRMMKATREHTVVPNKLNREFKQEVAGKALLTV
;
A
#
# COMPACT_ATOMS: atom_id res chain seq x y z
N MET A 1 6.20 -9.90 1.06
CA MET A 1 4.74 -9.75 0.98
C MET A 1 4.04 -10.55 2.08
N LEU A 2 4.60 -11.67 2.53
CA LEU A 2 4.17 -12.44 3.70
C LEU A 2 3.96 -11.60 4.97
N LYS A 3 4.92 -10.76 5.37
CA LYS A 3 4.83 -9.94 6.61
C LYS A 3 3.62 -9.01 6.70
N LYS A 4 3.02 -8.63 5.55
CA LYS A 4 1.83 -7.75 5.49
C LYS A 4 0.53 -8.55 5.48
N LEU A 5 0.56 -9.77 4.93
CA LEU A 5 -0.52 -10.75 5.05
C LEU A 5 -0.58 -11.28 6.49
N GLU A 6 0.55 -11.57 7.12
CA GLU A 6 0.62 -11.98 8.54
C GLU A 6 0.06 -10.93 9.51
N LEU A 7 0.27 -9.63 9.24
CA LEU A 7 -0.35 -8.55 10.02
C LEU A 7 -1.87 -8.50 9.85
N SER A 8 -2.35 -8.72 8.63
CA SER A 8 -3.78 -8.87 8.32
C SER A 8 -4.37 -10.10 9.01
N GLU A 9 -3.68 -11.24 8.95
CA GLU A 9 -4.09 -12.51 9.56
C GLU A 9 -4.07 -12.45 11.09
N ARG A 10 -3.12 -11.73 11.70
CA ARG A 10 -3.11 -11.46 13.15
C ARG A 10 -4.25 -10.53 13.60
N GLN A 11 -4.67 -9.59 12.76
CA GLN A 11 -5.88 -8.78 12.99
C GLN A 11 -7.15 -9.62 12.82
N VAL A 12 -7.19 -10.54 11.86
CA VAL A 12 -8.31 -11.48 11.65
C VAL A 12 -8.45 -12.45 12.82
N ARG A 13 -7.35 -12.90 13.45
CA ARG A 13 -7.37 -13.81 14.61
C ARG A 13 -8.00 -13.20 15.87
N LYS A 14 -8.08 -11.88 16.00
CA LYS A 14 -8.95 -11.21 16.98
C LYS A 14 -10.20 -10.80 16.20
N ASN A 15 -11.26 -11.61 16.23
CA ASN A 15 -12.57 -11.36 15.58
C ASN A 15 -13.27 -10.07 16.07
N LYS A 16 -12.63 -8.91 15.96
CA LYS A 16 -13.14 -7.62 16.37
C LYS A 16 -13.57 -6.88 15.12
N LEU A 17 -14.88 -6.78 14.94
CA LEU A 17 -15.49 -5.94 13.90
C LEU A 17 -14.93 -4.52 14.00
N GLN A 18 -14.82 -3.84 12.85
CA GLN A 18 -14.40 -2.44 12.83
C GLN A 18 -15.41 -1.62 13.66
N PRO A 19 -14.97 -0.80 14.64
CA PRO A 19 -15.89 -0.04 15.50
C PRO A 19 -16.89 0.81 14.74
N ALA A 20 -16.49 1.36 13.59
CA ALA A 20 -17.39 2.10 12.71
C ALA A 20 -18.60 1.27 12.24
N LEU A 21 -18.38 0.01 11.85
CA LEU A 21 -19.46 -0.90 11.43
C LEU A 21 -20.38 -1.24 12.60
N ILE A 22 -19.82 -1.45 13.79
CA ILE A 22 -20.60 -1.69 15.00
C ILE A 22 -21.51 -0.49 15.30
N PHE A 23 -20.98 0.74 15.22
CA PHE A 23 -21.76 1.95 15.43
C PHE A 23 -22.87 2.14 14.39
N GLU A 24 -22.61 1.80 13.13
CA GLU A 24 -23.63 1.83 12.08
C GLU A 24 -24.76 0.81 12.34
N LEU A 25 -24.42 -0.40 12.79
CA LEU A 25 -25.40 -1.42 13.18
C LEU A 25 -26.23 -0.98 14.39
N ILE A 26 -25.60 -0.44 15.44
CA ILE A 26 -26.30 0.10 16.62
C ILE A 26 -27.23 1.24 16.19
N LYS A 27 -26.78 2.13 15.31
CA LYS A 27 -27.66 3.18 14.77
C LYS A 27 -28.87 2.59 14.04
N SER A 28 -28.65 1.64 13.13
CA SER A 28 -29.73 1.03 12.35
C SER A 28 -30.77 0.31 13.23
N THR A 29 -30.33 -0.33 14.32
CA THR A 29 -31.20 -1.03 15.28
C THR A 29 -31.98 -0.05 16.16
N VAL A 30 -31.34 1.03 16.63
CA VAL A 30 -32.03 2.11 17.37
C VAL A 30 -33.09 2.80 16.50
N ASP A 31 -32.75 3.10 15.24
CA ASP A 31 -33.65 3.76 14.29
C ASP A 31 -34.86 2.89 13.95
N THR A 32 -34.66 1.58 13.74
CA THR A 32 -35.74 0.62 13.45
C THR A 32 -36.68 0.39 14.64
N LEU A 33 -36.13 0.31 15.85
CA LEU A 33 -36.92 0.10 17.08
C LEU A 33 -37.48 1.41 17.67
N LYS A 34 -37.11 2.58 17.13
CA LYS A 34 -37.43 3.92 17.68
C LYS A 34 -37.07 4.08 19.17
N ALA A 35 -36.06 3.34 19.64
CA ALA A 35 -35.73 3.20 21.05
C ALA A 35 -34.43 3.93 21.40
N ASN A 36 -34.44 5.26 21.34
CA ASN A 36 -33.24 6.10 21.56
C ASN A 36 -32.56 5.89 22.93
N ARG A 37 -33.33 5.47 23.95
CA ARG A 37 -32.82 5.20 25.31
C ARG A 37 -32.01 3.89 25.41
N MET A 38 -32.09 3.01 24.40
CA MET A 38 -31.38 1.72 24.40
C MET A 38 -29.97 1.80 23.84
N ALA A 39 -29.56 2.95 23.27
CA ALA A 39 -28.25 3.10 22.63
C ALA A 39 -27.07 2.80 23.59
N SER A 40 -27.18 3.18 24.86
CA SER A 40 -26.17 2.88 25.89
C SER A 40 -26.04 1.37 26.13
N HIS A 41 -27.16 0.69 26.34
CA HIS A 41 -27.20 -0.77 26.54
C HIS A 41 -26.68 -1.54 25.34
N LEU A 42 -27.01 -1.10 24.12
CA LEU A 42 -26.48 -1.73 22.89
C LEU A 42 -24.96 -1.54 22.77
N CYS A 43 -24.42 -0.40 23.20
CA CYS A 43 -22.97 -0.19 23.26
C CYS A 43 -22.29 -1.10 24.29
N GLU A 44 -22.92 -1.29 25.46
CA GLU A 44 -22.44 -2.21 26.50
C GLU A 44 -22.41 -3.66 25.99
N ILE A 45 -23.49 -4.12 25.35
CA ILE A 45 -23.58 -5.46 24.75
C ILE A 45 -22.51 -5.66 23.66
N ALA A 46 -22.31 -4.64 22.81
CA ALA A 46 -21.32 -4.68 21.74
C ALA A 46 -19.88 -4.43 22.22
N ASN A 47 -19.67 -4.20 23.53
CA ASN A 47 -18.37 -3.94 24.16
C ASN A 47 -17.61 -2.77 23.52
N VAL A 48 -18.34 -1.67 23.27
CA VAL A 48 -17.83 -0.42 22.71
C VAL A 48 -18.18 0.77 23.62
N SER A 49 -17.39 1.83 23.58
CA SER A 49 -17.66 3.04 24.37
C SER A 49 -18.87 3.79 23.82
N THR A 50 -19.80 4.15 24.73
CA THR A 50 -20.94 5.04 24.46
C THR A 50 -20.51 6.40 23.93
N TYR A 51 -19.48 7.00 24.53
CA TYR A 51 -18.89 8.24 24.04
C TYR A 51 -18.37 8.09 22.59
N GLY A 52 -17.71 6.96 22.29
CA GLY A 52 -17.25 6.64 20.95
C GLY A 52 -18.38 6.58 19.92
N TYR A 53 -19.53 6.00 20.31
CA TYR A 53 -20.73 5.94 19.48
C TYR A 53 -21.28 7.35 19.17
N TYR A 54 -21.54 8.18 20.18
CA TYR A 54 -22.07 9.52 19.96
C TYR A 54 -21.09 10.42 19.20
N ASN A 55 -19.79 10.33 19.49
CA ASN A 55 -18.77 11.05 18.72
C ASN A 55 -18.75 10.60 17.25
N HIS A 56 -18.93 9.31 16.98
CA HIS A 56 -19.06 8.80 15.62
C HIS A 56 -20.28 9.41 14.91
N LEU A 57 -21.44 9.48 15.57
CA LEU A 57 -22.64 10.11 15.02
C LEU A 57 -22.44 11.59 14.73
N ASN A 58 -21.95 12.34 15.72
CA ASN A 58 -21.78 13.80 15.62
C ASN A 58 -20.72 14.18 14.57
N SER A 59 -19.68 13.36 14.41
CA SER A 59 -18.64 13.61 13.40
C SER A 59 -19.04 13.20 11.98
N ARG A 60 -20.25 12.65 11.75
CA ARG A 60 -20.69 12.15 10.42
C ARG A 60 -20.54 13.20 9.33
N ASP A 61 -21.02 14.42 9.55
CA ASP A 61 -21.02 15.47 8.53
C ASP A 61 -19.59 15.92 8.20
N THR A 62 -18.75 16.07 9.23
CA THR A 62 -17.33 16.38 9.03
C THR A 62 -16.58 15.27 8.28
N ARG A 63 -16.93 13.99 8.50
CA ARG A 63 -16.37 12.86 7.76
C ARG A 63 -16.82 12.88 6.30
N GLN A 64 -18.09 13.16 6.05
CA GLN A 64 -18.66 13.24 4.71
C GLN A 64 -18.05 14.41 3.91
N SER A 65 -17.92 15.59 4.51
CA SER A 65 -17.25 16.73 3.88
C SER A 65 -15.78 16.43 3.52
N LYS A 66 -15.04 15.76 4.40
CA LYS A 66 -13.67 15.29 4.11
C LYS A 66 -13.64 14.26 2.99
N GLU A 67 -14.63 13.37 2.92
CA GLU A 67 -14.77 12.38 1.86
C GLU A 67 -14.99 13.06 0.51
N GLU A 68 -15.92 14.00 0.46
CA GLU A 68 -16.24 14.77 -0.74
C GLU A 68 -15.05 15.60 -1.23
N HIS A 69 -14.32 16.22 -0.30
CA HIS A 69 -13.08 16.91 -0.62
C HIS A 69 -12.00 15.96 -1.15
N ASP A 70 -11.97 14.69 -0.73
CA ASP A 70 -11.03 13.68 -1.23
C ASP A 70 -11.45 13.09 -2.60
N LEU A 71 -12.74 13.18 -2.98
CA LEU A 71 -13.24 12.72 -4.27
C LEU A 71 -12.70 13.57 -5.44
N LYS A 72 -12.69 14.90 -5.30
CA LYS A 72 -12.20 15.79 -6.39
C LYS A 72 -10.75 15.48 -6.78
N PRO A 73 -9.78 15.39 -5.85
CA PRO A 73 -8.41 15.06 -6.21
C PRO A 73 -8.25 13.59 -6.63
N LYS A 74 -9.09 12.66 -6.13
CA LYS A 74 -9.09 11.27 -6.60
C LYS A 74 -9.35 11.21 -8.10
N GLU A 75 -10.35 11.93 -8.59
CA GLU A 75 -10.69 11.97 -10.03
C GLU A 75 -9.53 12.52 -10.87
N VAL A 76 -8.93 13.62 -10.43
CA VAL A 76 -7.76 14.22 -11.08
C VAL A 76 -6.59 13.22 -11.11
N ILE A 77 -6.32 12.53 -10.01
CA ILE A 77 -5.26 11.51 -9.92
C ILE A 77 -5.53 10.35 -10.88
N VAL A 78 -6.78 9.88 -10.99
CA VAL A 78 -7.15 8.81 -11.93
C VAL A 78 -6.96 9.27 -13.37
N LYS A 79 -7.38 10.50 -13.71
CA LYS A 79 -7.14 11.10 -15.04
C LYS A 79 -5.65 11.21 -15.34
N ALA A 80 -4.85 11.69 -14.38
CA ALA A 80 -3.40 11.78 -14.49
C ALA A 80 -2.73 10.41 -14.68
N ILE A 81 -3.23 9.36 -14.03
CA ILE A 81 -2.72 7.99 -14.21
C ILE A 81 -3.03 7.46 -15.61
N LYS A 82 -4.20 7.75 -16.17
CA LYS A 82 -4.60 7.31 -17.52
C LYS A 82 -3.99 8.13 -18.65
N TYR A 83 -3.54 9.36 -18.37
CA TYR A 83 -2.97 10.29 -19.35
C TYR A 83 -1.90 9.66 -20.27
N LYS A 84 -2.05 9.67 -21.60
CA LYS A 84 -1.09 9.07 -22.55
C LYS A 84 -0.84 7.55 -22.41
N ASN A 85 -1.70 6.78 -21.73
CA ASN A 85 -1.67 5.30 -21.64
C ASN A 85 -0.34 4.64 -21.21
N LYS A 86 0.60 5.39 -20.63
CA LYS A 86 1.88 4.87 -20.12
C LYS A 86 1.82 4.60 -18.61
N PRO A 87 2.52 3.57 -18.09
CA PRO A 87 2.66 3.36 -16.65
C PRO A 87 3.31 4.56 -15.99
N LYS A 88 2.77 5.01 -14.86
CA LYS A 88 3.26 6.18 -14.11
C LYS A 88 3.47 5.82 -12.66
N GLY A 89 4.56 6.29 -12.06
CA GLY A 89 4.79 6.27 -10.63
C GLY A 89 4.24 7.53 -9.93
N SER A 90 4.25 7.52 -8.60
CA SER A 90 3.74 8.66 -7.79
C SER A 90 4.37 10.02 -8.11
N ARG A 91 5.67 10.06 -8.45
CA ARG A 91 6.36 11.30 -8.84
C ARG A 91 5.86 11.82 -10.20
N GLN A 92 5.65 10.93 -11.16
CA GLN A 92 5.14 11.29 -12.49
C GLN A 92 3.69 11.75 -12.40
N VAL A 93 2.87 11.12 -11.55
CA VAL A 93 1.50 11.57 -11.30
C VAL A 93 1.51 13.00 -10.76
N LYS A 94 2.36 13.32 -9.77
CA LYS A 94 2.52 14.70 -9.28
C LYS A 94 2.85 15.67 -10.43
N MET A 95 3.88 15.36 -11.22
CA MET A 95 4.29 16.22 -12.34
C MET A 95 3.17 16.43 -13.36
N ILE A 96 2.36 15.41 -13.64
CA ILE A 96 1.24 15.52 -14.58
C ILE A 96 0.11 16.35 -13.98
N VAL A 97 -0.21 16.14 -12.70
CA VAL A 97 -1.23 16.92 -11.99
C VAL A 97 -0.86 18.41 -11.98
N GLU A 98 0.41 18.74 -11.75
CA GLU A 98 0.89 20.12 -11.78
C GLU A 98 0.95 20.69 -13.21
N ASN A 99 1.60 20.00 -14.15
CA ASN A 99 1.88 20.56 -15.47
C ASN A 99 0.71 20.49 -16.46
N VAL A 100 -0.18 19.49 -16.34
CA VAL A 100 -1.29 19.27 -17.29
C VAL A 100 -2.61 19.76 -16.72
N PHE A 101 -2.85 19.53 -15.42
CA PHE A 101 -4.10 19.94 -14.78
C PHE A 101 -3.99 21.27 -14.03
N GLY A 102 -2.77 21.82 -13.87
CA GLY A 102 -2.56 23.11 -13.20
C GLY A 102 -2.82 23.10 -11.68
N ILE A 103 -2.96 21.92 -11.08
CA ILE A 103 -3.30 21.79 -9.65
C ILE A 103 -2.02 21.48 -8.88
N ILE A 104 -1.68 22.35 -7.93
CA ILE A 104 -0.52 22.15 -7.06
C ILE A 104 -0.90 21.18 -5.94
N MET A 105 -0.39 19.95 -6.03
CA MET A 105 -0.64 18.91 -5.02
C MET A 105 0.66 18.35 -4.43
N ASN A 106 0.70 18.26 -3.10
CA ASN A 106 1.79 17.54 -2.44
C ASN A 106 1.74 16.04 -2.77
N ARG A 107 2.89 15.45 -3.10
CA ARG A 107 3.06 14.00 -3.32
C ARG A 107 2.52 13.16 -2.17
N LYS A 108 2.67 13.61 -0.91
CA LYS A 108 2.12 12.90 0.27
C LYS A 108 0.59 12.82 0.23
N CYS A 109 -0.07 13.89 -0.21
CA CYS A 109 -1.52 13.92 -0.37
C CYS A 109 -1.97 12.95 -1.46
N ILE A 110 -1.31 12.97 -2.63
CA ILE A 110 -1.56 12.03 -3.73
C ILE A 110 -1.43 10.58 -3.23
N GLN A 111 -0.36 10.24 -2.51
CA GLN A 111 -0.15 8.89 -1.97
C GLN A 111 -1.19 8.50 -0.90
N ARG A 112 -1.65 9.44 -0.07
CA ARG A 112 -2.72 9.21 0.90
C ARG A 112 -4.02 8.84 0.19
N ILE A 113 -4.44 9.64 -0.79
CA ILE A 113 -5.67 9.43 -1.56
C ILE A 113 -5.60 8.13 -2.36
N MET A 114 -4.47 7.85 -3.00
CA MET A 114 -4.25 6.57 -3.70
C MET A 114 -4.38 5.36 -2.76
N ARG A 115 -3.82 5.43 -1.54
CA ARG A 115 -3.96 4.35 -0.55
C ARG A 115 -5.39 4.19 -0.06
N LYS A 116 -6.09 5.30 0.20
CA LYS A 116 -7.48 5.32 0.68
C LYS A 116 -8.43 4.65 -0.30
N TYR A 117 -8.33 4.98 -1.59
CA TYR A 117 -9.22 4.44 -2.64
C TYR A 117 -8.64 3.24 -3.41
N GLY A 118 -7.51 2.67 -2.96
CA GLY A 118 -6.89 1.53 -3.63
C GLY A 118 -6.39 1.80 -5.06
N VAL A 119 -6.17 3.06 -5.44
CA VAL A 119 -5.71 3.44 -6.78
C VAL A 119 -4.23 3.05 -6.93
N LYS A 120 -3.96 2.02 -7.74
CA LYS A 120 -2.62 1.48 -7.94
C LYS A 120 -2.01 1.97 -9.24
N CYS A 121 -0.77 2.47 -9.13
CA CYS A 121 0.09 2.72 -10.28
C CYS A 121 0.68 1.41 -10.81
N LYS A 122 0.60 1.17 -12.12
CA LYS A 122 1.38 0.12 -12.78
C LYS A 122 2.84 0.56 -12.77
N VAL A 123 3.65 0.02 -11.86
CA VAL A 123 5.10 0.29 -11.81
C VAL A 123 5.84 -0.81 -12.58
N ARG A 124 6.86 -0.43 -13.36
CA ARG A 124 7.77 -1.40 -14.00
C ARG A 124 8.48 -2.18 -12.90
N LYS A 125 8.23 -3.49 -12.82
CA LYS A 125 9.00 -4.39 -11.95
C LYS A 125 10.28 -4.79 -12.67
N ALA A 126 11.39 -4.88 -11.93
CA ALA A 126 12.59 -5.53 -12.45
C ALA A 126 12.29 -7.00 -12.73
N ASN A 127 12.76 -7.53 -13.85
CA ASN A 127 12.65 -8.96 -14.16
C ASN A 127 13.49 -9.76 -13.14
N PRO A 128 12.88 -10.64 -12.31
CA PRO A 128 13.59 -11.42 -11.30
C PRO A 128 14.70 -12.29 -11.90
N TYR A 129 14.45 -12.96 -13.02
CA TYR A 129 15.42 -13.81 -13.70
C TYR A 129 16.65 -13.01 -14.16
N ARG A 130 16.45 -11.79 -14.67
CA ARG A 130 17.56 -10.91 -15.05
C ARG A 130 18.37 -10.43 -13.85
N ARG A 131 17.77 -10.32 -12.65
CA ARG A 131 18.52 -10.04 -11.41
C ARG A 131 19.29 -11.28 -10.94
N MET A 132 18.68 -12.45 -11.04
CA MET A 132 19.29 -13.73 -10.65
C MET A 132 20.54 -14.01 -11.50
N MET A 133 20.44 -13.92 -12.84
CA MET A 133 21.59 -14.08 -13.75
C MET A 133 22.74 -13.10 -13.47
N LYS A 134 22.45 -11.84 -13.09
CA LYS A 134 23.49 -10.88 -12.72
C LYS A 134 24.14 -11.20 -11.37
N ALA A 135 23.38 -11.81 -10.45
CA ALA A 135 23.87 -12.17 -9.13
C ALA A 135 24.74 -13.43 -9.18
N THR A 136 24.37 -14.42 -9.98
CA THR A 136 25.14 -15.67 -10.13
C THR A 136 26.49 -15.44 -10.80
N ARG A 137 26.65 -14.34 -11.57
CA ARG A 137 27.92 -14.01 -12.27
C ARG A 137 28.42 -15.13 -13.20
N GLU A 138 27.58 -16.11 -13.53
CA GLU A 138 27.93 -17.26 -14.37
C GLU A 138 28.43 -16.87 -15.77
N HIS A 139 27.96 -15.73 -16.29
CA HIS A 139 28.40 -15.18 -17.58
C HIS A 139 29.52 -14.13 -17.44
N THR A 140 30.13 -14.01 -16.27
CA THR A 140 31.27 -13.10 -16.08
C THR A 140 32.53 -13.84 -16.52
N VAL A 141 33.19 -13.33 -17.56
CA VAL A 141 34.50 -13.83 -17.97
C VAL A 141 35.49 -13.48 -16.86
N VAL A 142 35.96 -14.50 -16.14
CA VAL A 142 37.04 -14.34 -15.17
C VAL A 142 38.36 -14.34 -15.96
N PRO A 143 39.29 -13.42 -15.69
CA PRO A 143 40.57 -13.43 -16.38
C PRO A 143 41.28 -14.78 -16.16
N ASN A 144 41.76 -15.39 -17.25
CA ASN A 144 42.58 -16.59 -17.19
C ASN A 144 43.94 -16.22 -16.59
N LYS A 145 44.08 -16.28 -15.27
CA LYS A 145 45.34 -15.97 -14.58
C LYS A 145 46.49 -16.88 -15.00
N LEU A 146 46.20 -18.07 -15.52
CA LEU A 146 47.19 -19.08 -15.88
C LEU A 146 47.69 -18.92 -17.32
N ASN A 147 47.01 -18.16 -18.20
CA ASN A 147 47.39 -17.95 -19.60
C ASN A 147 47.81 -19.22 -20.39
N ARG A 148 47.26 -20.40 -20.03
CA ARG A 148 47.61 -21.72 -20.60
C ARG A 148 49.02 -22.24 -20.29
N GLU A 149 49.70 -21.69 -19.28
CA GLU A 149 51.01 -22.15 -18.79
C GLU A 149 50.87 -23.38 -17.87
N PHE A 150 50.40 -24.50 -18.41
CA PHE A 150 50.13 -25.73 -17.64
C PHE A 150 51.40 -26.52 -17.26
N LYS A 151 52.54 -26.24 -17.90
CA LYS A 151 53.82 -26.91 -17.63
C LYS A 151 54.65 -26.02 -16.71
N GLN A 152 54.54 -26.24 -15.40
CA GLN A 152 55.39 -25.58 -14.41
C GLN A 152 56.41 -26.58 -13.86
N GLU A 153 57.62 -26.13 -13.59
CA GLU A 153 58.72 -26.96 -13.07
C GLU A 153 58.39 -27.57 -11.69
N VAL A 154 57.57 -26.87 -10.91
CA VAL A 154 57.19 -27.28 -9.55
C VAL A 154 55.77 -27.83 -9.54
N ALA A 155 55.63 -29.10 -9.15
CA ALA A 155 54.33 -29.75 -9.00
C ALA A 155 53.45 -29.01 -7.96
N GLY A 156 52.18 -28.77 -8.31
CA GLY A 156 51.20 -28.13 -7.43
C GLY A 156 51.11 -26.60 -7.52
N LYS A 157 52.08 -25.91 -8.15
CA LYS A 157 52.14 -24.44 -8.17
C LYS A 157 51.04 -23.75 -8.98
N ALA A 158 50.54 -24.39 -10.05
CA ALA A 158 49.51 -23.83 -10.94
C ALA A 158 48.06 -24.07 -10.50
N LEU A 159 47.79 -25.22 -9.85
CA LEU A 159 46.44 -25.77 -9.66
C LEU A 159 45.98 -25.78 -8.19
N LEU A 160 46.81 -25.32 -7.25
CA LEU A 160 46.41 -25.15 -5.85
C LEU A 160 45.68 -23.82 -5.66
N THR A 161 44.36 -23.87 -5.56
CA THR A 161 43.58 -22.83 -4.85
C THR A 161 43.47 -23.25 -3.39
N VAL A 162 44.11 -22.48 -2.50
CA VAL A 162 43.88 -22.53 -1.04
C VAL A 162 42.49 -21.98 -0.72
#